data_AF-A0A091DMA6-F1
#
_entry.id   AF-A0A091DMA6-F1
#
_cell.length_a   1.000
_cell.length_b   1.000
_cell.length_c   1.000
_cell.angle_alpha   90.00
_cell.angle_beta   90.00
_cell.angle_gamma   90.00
#
_symmetry.space_group_name_H-M   'P 1'
#
loop_
_entity.id
_entity.type
_entity.pdbx_description
1 polymer ?
#
loop_
_entity_poly.entity_id
_entity_poly.type
_entity_poly.pdbx_seq_one_letter_code
_entity_poly.pdbx_strand_id
1 'polypeptide(L)'
;MALSRVCWARAALRGSAITLAPVVTRRLQFGRSGLAWGALRSSKLHLSPKTDMKSLISYVVTKTKVLNGKYHRFLGRHFPRFYVLYTIFMKGLQMFWADARKARRIKTNMWKQNIKFHQLPYREMEHLRQFRQDITKCLFLGIISIPPFANYLVFLLMYLFPRQLLIKHFWTPKQQIDFLDIYHALRKQSHSEIISHLERVSPLISDAGLRWHLTELCTKIQNGTHPAVQDILTLRECFCNHPLGINQLKALQMKALSRAMLLTPYLPPPLLRHRLKTHTTVIHQLDRALAKLGIGQLTAQEVKSACYLRGLNSNHIAEDRCRTWLGEWLQISCSLKETELSLLLHNVVLLSTNYLGTRR
;
A
#
# COMPACT_ATOMS: atom_id res chain seq x y z
N MET A 1 48.19 3.49 -31.17
CA MET A 1 48.72 3.10 -32.49
C MET A 1 48.85 1.58 -32.55
N ALA A 2 48.42 0.99 -33.67
CA ALA A 2 48.64 -0.39 -34.14
C ALA A 2 47.98 -1.54 -33.33
N LEU A 3 46.87 -2.15 -33.81
CA LEU A 3 46.75 -3.24 -34.82
C LEU A 3 47.10 -4.62 -34.20
N SER A 4 46.47 -5.77 -34.47
CA SER A 4 45.31 -6.22 -35.27
C SER A 4 45.23 -7.77 -35.18
N ARG A 5 44.23 -8.38 -35.84
CA ARG A 5 44.05 -9.81 -36.25
C ARG A 5 43.22 -10.66 -35.26
N VAL A 6 41.95 -10.99 -35.51
CA VAL A 6 41.30 -11.72 -36.63
C VAL A 6 41.95 -13.08 -36.90
N CYS A 7 41.27 -14.16 -36.48
CA CYS A 7 41.38 -15.48 -37.08
C CYS A 7 40.00 -16.12 -37.19
N TRP A 8 39.55 -16.22 -38.44
CA TRP A 8 38.45 -17.08 -38.88
C TRP A 8 38.94 -18.53 -38.94
N ALA A 9 38.10 -19.48 -38.52
CA ALA A 9 38.26 -20.88 -38.89
C ALA A 9 36.98 -21.35 -39.60
N ARG A 10 37.10 -21.48 -40.94
CA ARG A 10 36.20 -22.28 -41.78
C ARG A 10 36.63 -23.74 -41.66
N ALA A 11 35.67 -24.63 -41.45
CA ALA A 11 35.80 -26.04 -41.82
C ALA A 11 34.64 -26.39 -42.75
N ALA A 12 34.98 -26.91 -43.94
CA ALA A 12 34.05 -27.30 -44.97
C ALA A 12 34.12 -28.81 -45.22
N LEU A 13 32.94 -29.36 -45.50
CA LEU A 13 32.64 -30.47 -46.42
C LEU A 13 33.06 -31.90 -46.06
N ARG A 14 32.03 -32.73 -45.86
CA ARG A 14 31.86 -33.93 -46.70
C ARG A 14 30.37 -34.26 -46.84
N GLY A 15 29.89 -34.30 -48.08
CA GLY A 15 28.54 -34.69 -48.44
C GLY A 15 28.39 -36.20 -48.68
N SER A 16 27.15 -36.66 -48.62
CA SER A 16 26.67 -37.91 -49.24
C SER A 16 25.20 -37.70 -49.59
N ALA A 17 24.87 -37.83 -50.88
CA ALA A 17 23.52 -37.76 -51.44
C ALA A 17 22.83 -39.15 -51.41
N ILE A 18 21.58 -39.22 -51.93
CA ILE A 18 20.65 -40.36 -52.14
C ILE A 18 19.47 -40.28 -51.13
N THR A 19 18.17 -40.15 -51.45
CA THR A 19 17.36 -40.23 -52.69
C THR A 19 15.99 -39.54 -52.46
N LEU A 20 15.36 -39.10 -53.55
CA LEU A 20 14.02 -38.51 -53.65
C LEU A 20 12.93 -39.59 -53.81
N ALA A 21 11.85 -39.52 -53.05
CA ALA A 21 10.54 -40.15 -53.31
C ALA A 21 9.42 -39.40 -52.53
N PRO A 22 8.14 -39.47 -52.97
CA PRO A 22 7.26 -38.31 -53.05
C PRO A 22 6.37 -38.08 -51.82
N VAL A 23 6.23 -36.82 -51.42
CA VAL A 23 5.22 -36.42 -50.41
C VAL A 23 3.90 -36.12 -51.13
N VAL A 24 2.92 -36.97 -50.81
CA VAL A 24 1.50 -36.87 -51.16
C VAL A 24 0.92 -35.51 -50.73
N THR A 25 0.49 -34.71 -51.69
CA THR A 25 -0.28 -33.49 -51.48
C THR A 25 -1.72 -33.83 -51.07
N ARG A 26 -1.96 -33.95 -49.76
CA ARG A 26 -3.32 -34.05 -49.23
C ARG A 26 -3.92 -32.64 -49.12
N ARG A 27 -4.74 -32.26 -50.11
CA ARG A 27 -5.64 -31.10 -50.07
C ARG A 27 -6.52 -31.19 -48.81
N LEU A 28 -6.27 -30.31 -47.85
CA LEU A 28 -7.22 -30.00 -46.78
C LEU A 28 -8.14 -28.89 -47.29
N GLN A 29 -9.37 -29.28 -47.61
CA GLN A 29 -10.46 -28.38 -47.96
C GLN A 29 -10.73 -27.44 -46.78
N PHE A 30 -10.56 -26.14 -47.01
CA PHE A 30 -11.06 -25.10 -46.11
C PHE A 30 -12.60 -25.11 -46.17
N GLY A 31 -13.23 -25.72 -45.16
CA GLY A 31 -14.66 -25.59 -44.92
C GLY A 31 -15.01 -24.11 -44.73
N ARG A 32 -15.72 -23.56 -45.71
CA ARG A 32 -16.18 -22.18 -45.76
C ARG A 32 -17.32 -21.98 -44.75
N SER A 33 -16.99 -21.83 -43.46
CA SER A 33 -17.92 -21.28 -42.46
C SER A 33 -17.98 -19.77 -42.63
N GLY A 34 -18.84 -19.30 -43.54
CA GLY A 34 -19.13 -17.89 -43.72
C GLY A 34 -19.78 -17.29 -42.47
N LEU A 35 -18.98 -16.60 -41.65
CA LEU A 35 -19.47 -15.58 -40.72
C LEU A 35 -19.96 -14.41 -41.57
N ALA A 36 -21.26 -14.41 -41.88
CA ALA A 36 -21.94 -13.27 -42.50
C ALA A 36 -21.92 -12.08 -41.54
N TRP A 37 -20.89 -11.24 -41.66
CA TRP A 37 -20.93 -9.89 -41.13
C TRP A 37 -22.00 -9.13 -41.93
N GLY A 38 -23.17 -8.96 -41.32
CA GLY A 38 -24.22 -8.12 -41.87
C GLY A 38 -23.65 -6.72 -42.16
N ALA A 39 -23.76 -6.31 -43.42
CA ALA A 39 -23.31 -5.02 -43.89
C ALA A 39 -23.93 -3.90 -43.05
N LEU A 40 -23.08 -2.95 -42.64
CA LEU A 40 -23.48 -1.75 -41.91
C LEU A 40 -24.32 -0.89 -42.87
N ARG A 41 -25.66 -1.01 -42.80
CA ARG A 41 -26.58 -0.15 -43.55
C ARG A 41 -26.47 1.27 -42.99
N SER A 42 -25.69 2.10 -43.65
CA SER A 42 -25.59 3.55 -43.39
C SER A 42 -26.92 4.21 -43.77
N SER A 43 -27.81 4.37 -42.79
CA SER A 43 -28.96 5.27 -42.91
C SER A 43 -28.48 6.69 -42.63
N LYS A 44 -28.39 7.51 -43.68
CA LYS A 44 -28.19 8.96 -43.59
C LYS A 44 -29.25 9.56 -42.65
N LEU A 45 -28.83 10.07 -41.51
CA LEU A 45 -29.67 10.85 -40.60
C LEU A 45 -29.34 12.32 -40.79
N HIS A 46 -30.33 13.10 -41.21
CA HIS A 46 -30.27 14.57 -41.24
C HIS A 46 -30.20 15.09 -39.78
N LEU A 47 -29.18 15.90 -39.49
CA LEU A 47 -28.81 16.33 -38.13
C LEU A 47 -29.39 17.71 -37.76
N SER A 48 -29.95 17.80 -36.55
CA SER A 48 -30.19 19.05 -35.80
C SER A 48 -29.47 19.00 -34.45
N PRO A 49 -28.77 20.06 -33.98
CA PRO A 49 -27.51 19.86 -33.24
C PRO A 49 -27.58 19.85 -31.70
N LYS A 50 -28.74 20.04 -31.05
CA LYS A 50 -28.74 20.36 -29.60
C LYS A 50 -29.49 19.38 -28.68
N THR A 51 -30.40 18.55 -29.19
CA THR A 51 -31.15 17.56 -28.40
C THR A 51 -30.57 16.14 -28.50
N ASP A 52 -29.68 15.88 -29.46
CA ASP A 52 -29.31 14.52 -29.86
C ASP A 52 -28.10 13.93 -29.12
N MET A 53 -27.30 14.75 -28.44
CA MET A 53 -26.13 14.23 -27.71
C MET A 53 -26.56 13.34 -26.53
N LYS A 54 -27.67 13.67 -25.85
CA LYS A 54 -28.22 12.85 -24.77
C LYS A 54 -28.86 11.55 -25.30
N SER A 55 -29.50 11.59 -26.47
CA SER A 55 -30.11 10.42 -27.12
C SER A 55 -29.02 9.44 -27.60
N LEU A 56 -27.95 9.95 -28.21
CA LEU A 56 -26.79 9.17 -28.66
C LEU A 56 -26.03 8.56 -27.48
N ILE A 57 -25.81 9.33 -26.40
CA ILE A 57 -25.21 8.79 -25.18
C ILE A 57 -26.09 7.68 -24.61
N SER A 58 -27.41 7.87 -24.55
CA SER A 58 -28.36 6.84 -24.07
C SER A 58 -28.32 5.58 -24.95
N TYR A 59 -28.27 5.74 -26.28
CA TYR A 59 -28.18 4.64 -27.23
C TYR A 59 -26.86 3.87 -27.11
N VAL A 60 -25.73 4.59 -27.01
CA VAL A 60 -24.42 3.95 -26.79
C VAL A 60 -24.37 3.27 -25.43
N VAL A 61 -24.93 3.88 -24.37
CA VAL A 61 -25.00 3.28 -23.02
C VAL A 61 -25.88 2.01 -23.02
N THR A 62 -27.00 1.99 -23.73
CA THR A 62 -27.88 0.81 -23.80
C THR A 62 -27.25 -0.30 -24.63
N LYS A 63 -26.63 0.01 -25.77
CA LYS A 63 -25.90 -0.98 -26.59
C LYS A 63 -24.68 -1.56 -25.87
N THR A 64 -23.91 -0.73 -25.16
CA THR A 64 -22.76 -1.18 -24.35
C THR A 64 -23.18 -2.06 -23.18
N LYS A 65 -24.30 -1.76 -22.50
CA LYS A 65 -24.86 -2.62 -21.43
C LYS A 65 -25.22 -4.02 -21.94
N VAL A 66 -25.89 -4.11 -23.09
CA VAL A 66 -26.29 -5.40 -23.69
C VAL A 66 -25.07 -6.20 -24.14
N LEU A 67 -24.06 -5.54 -24.72
CA LEU A 67 -22.82 -6.19 -25.15
C LEU A 67 -22.01 -6.70 -23.95
N ASN A 68 -21.92 -5.90 -22.88
CA ASN A 68 -21.25 -6.28 -21.64
C ASN A 68 -21.92 -7.51 -21.00
N GLY A 69 -23.25 -7.57 -20.97
CA GLY A 69 -23.99 -8.72 -20.43
C GLY A 69 -23.74 -10.03 -21.20
N LYS A 70 -23.64 -9.97 -22.54
CA LYS A 70 -23.27 -11.13 -23.36
C LYS A 70 -21.82 -11.56 -23.13
N TYR A 71 -20.91 -10.62 -22.95
CA TYR A 71 -19.49 -10.87 -22.68
C TYR A 71 -19.28 -11.59 -21.34
N HIS A 72 -19.96 -11.13 -20.28
CA HIS A 72 -19.91 -11.80 -18.97
C HIS A 72 -20.45 -13.23 -19.02
N ARG A 73 -21.54 -13.47 -19.77
CA ARG A 73 -22.14 -14.80 -19.92
C ARG A 73 -21.25 -15.76 -20.73
N PHE A 74 -20.56 -15.24 -21.74
CA PHE A 74 -19.59 -16.00 -22.53
C PHE A 74 -18.35 -16.38 -21.72
N LEU A 75 -17.73 -15.41 -21.03
CA LEU A 75 -16.54 -15.66 -20.20
C LEU A 75 -16.83 -16.63 -19.05
N GLY A 76 -17.97 -16.49 -18.38
CA GLY A 76 -18.36 -17.39 -17.29
C GLY A 76 -18.55 -18.85 -17.74
N ARG A 77 -19.02 -19.06 -18.97
CA ARG A 77 -19.29 -20.41 -19.50
C ARG A 77 -18.04 -21.11 -20.05
N HIS A 78 -17.14 -20.37 -20.68
CA HIS A 78 -15.95 -20.96 -21.31
C HIS A 78 -14.69 -20.94 -20.42
N PHE A 79 -14.55 -19.97 -19.50
CA PHE A 79 -13.35 -19.80 -18.67
C PHE A 79 -13.70 -19.36 -17.23
N PRO A 80 -14.26 -20.26 -16.39
CA PRO A 80 -14.76 -19.90 -15.07
C PRO A 80 -13.69 -19.32 -14.13
N ARG A 81 -12.47 -19.88 -14.15
CA ARG A 81 -11.35 -19.37 -13.32
C ARG A 81 -10.89 -17.98 -13.74
N PHE A 82 -10.79 -17.74 -15.05
CA PHE A 82 -10.44 -16.42 -15.57
C PHE A 82 -11.54 -15.39 -15.31
N TYR A 83 -12.81 -15.80 -15.37
CA TYR A 83 -13.95 -14.93 -15.07
C TYR A 83 -13.92 -14.41 -13.63
N VAL A 84 -13.57 -15.25 -12.65
CA VAL A 84 -13.40 -14.82 -11.25
C VAL A 84 -12.29 -13.77 -11.14
N LEU A 85 -11.13 -14.00 -11.76
CA LEU A 85 -10.03 -13.03 -11.76
C LEU A 85 -10.41 -11.72 -12.45
N TYR A 86 -11.07 -11.80 -13.61
CA TYR A 86 -11.53 -10.66 -14.38
C TYR A 86 -12.53 -9.81 -13.59
N THR A 87 -13.51 -10.45 -12.94
CA THR A 87 -14.51 -9.72 -12.14
C THR A 87 -13.88 -9.06 -10.90
N ILE A 88 -12.94 -9.72 -10.22
CA ILE A 88 -12.17 -9.11 -9.12
C ILE A 88 -11.36 -7.91 -9.63
N PHE A 89 -10.69 -8.06 -10.76
CA PHE A 89 -9.88 -6.98 -11.36
C PHE A 89 -10.74 -5.79 -11.78
N MET A 90 -11.83 -6.00 -12.52
CA MET A 90 -12.72 -4.92 -12.96
C MET A 90 -13.37 -4.21 -11.78
N LYS A 91 -13.80 -4.95 -10.75
CA LYS A 91 -14.33 -4.37 -9.51
C LYS A 91 -13.26 -3.56 -8.78
N GLY A 92 -12.04 -4.08 -8.68
CA GLY A 92 -10.89 -3.38 -8.08
C GLY A 92 -10.57 -2.06 -8.79
N LEU A 93 -10.56 -2.08 -10.12
CA LEU A 93 -10.34 -0.89 -10.95
C LEU A 93 -11.48 0.14 -10.75
N GLN A 94 -12.73 -0.30 -10.72
CA GLN A 94 -13.87 0.58 -10.47
C GLN A 94 -13.81 1.25 -9.09
N MET A 95 -13.43 0.49 -8.04
CA MET A 95 -13.23 1.02 -6.69
C MET A 95 -12.10 2.05 -6.67
N PHE A 96 -10.95 1.72 -7.28
CA PHE A 96 -9.82 2.65 -7.40
C PHE A 96 -10.19 3.95 -8.14
N TRP A 97 -10.99 3.88 -9.21
CA TRP A 97 -11.49 5.07 -9.90
C TRP A 97 -12.45 5.90 -9.04
N ALA A 98 -13.27 5.27 -8.20
CA ALA A 98 -14.11 6.00 -7.25
C ALA A 98 -13.26 6.75 -6.22
N ASP A 99 -12.24 6.10 -5.67
CA ASP A 99 -11.29 6.71 -4.73
C ASP A 99 -10.50 7.83 -5.39
N ALA A 100 -10.04 7.65 -6.63
CA ALA A 100 -9.36 8.69 -7.39
C ALA A 100 -10.23 9.93 -7.59
N ARG A 101 -11.52 9.75 -7.92
CA ARG A 101 -12.47 10.87 -8.03
C ARG A 101 -12.71 11.53 -6.68
N LYS A 102 -12.80 10.77 -5.59
CA LYS A 102 -12.97 11.31 -4.23
C LYS A 102 -11.74 12.11 -3.79
N ALA A 103 -10.54 11.57 -3.95
CA ALA A 103 -9.29 12.27 -3.64
C ALA A 103 -9.10 13.54 -4.49
N ARG A 104 -9.48 13.50 -5.77
CA ARG A 104 -9.45 14.68 -6.64
C ARG A 104 -10.40 15.76 -6.14
N ARG A 105 -11.63 15.41 -5.75
CA ARG A 105 -12.62 16.33 -5.15
C ARG A 105 -12.08 16.99 -3.88
N ILE A 106 -11.50 16.19 -2.98
CA ILE A 106 -10.91 16.71 -1.73
C ILE A 106 -9.78 17.70 -2.06
N LYS A 107 -8.84 17.33 -2.93
CA LYS A 107 -7.75 18.23 -3.34
C LYS A 107 -8.23 19.52 -4.01
N THR A 108 -9.26 19.44 -4.86
CA THR A 108 -9.85 20.64 -5.46
C THR A 108 -10.51 21.54 -4.43
N ASN A 109 -11.18 20.98 -3.42
CA ASN A 109 -11.79 21.75 -2.35
C ASN A 109 -10.72 22.42 -1.47
N MET A 110 -9.66 21.70 -1.12
CA MET A 110 -8.50 22.27 -0.42
C MET A 110 -7.91 23.47 -1.16
N TRP A 111 -7.70 23.33 -2.48
CA TRP A 111 -7.13 24.41 -3.28
C TRP A 111 -8.07 25.61 -3.40
N LYS A 112 -9.37 25.38 -3.60
CA LYS A 112 -10.39 26.44 -3.68
C LYS A 112 -10.57 27.20 -2.36
N GLN A 113 -10.52 26.50 -1.24
CA GLN A 113 -10.78 27.05 0.09
C GLN A 113 -9.49 27.43 0.84
N ASN A 114 -8.32 27.21 0.24
CA ASN A 114 -7.00 27.43 0.85
C ASN A 114 -6.83 26.72 2.21
N ILE A 115 -7.46 25.53 2.34
CA ILE A 115 -7.45 24.74 3.57
C ILE A 115 -6.19 23.88 3.60
N LYS A 116 -5.46 23.92 4.71
CA LYS A 116 -4.27 23.09 4.93
C LYS A 116 -4.67 21.65 5.27
N PHE A 117 -3.78 20.70 5.00
CA PHE A 117 -4.03 19.26 5.24
C PHE A 117 -4.48 18.94 6.69
N HIS A 118 -3.97 19.66 7.69
CA HIS A 118 -4.29 19.45 9.11
C HIS A 118 -5.68 19.96 9.54
N GLN A 119 -6.39 20.72 8.70
CA GLN A 119 -7.73 21.25 8.98
C GLN A 119 -8.84 20.34 8.45
N LEU A 120 -8.49 19.34 7.65
CA LEU A 120 -9.45 18.43 7.06
C LEU A 120 -10.07 17.49 8.10
N PRO A 121 -11.29 16.98 7.86
CA PRO A 121 -11.86 15.93 8.69
C PRO A 121 -11.03 14.64 8.58
N TYR A 122 -10.99 13.86 9.66
CA TYR A 122 -10.18 12.64 9.78
C TYR A 122 -10.36 11.68 8.58
N ARG A 123 -11.63 11.42 8.17
CA ARG A 123 -11.94 10.50 7.07
C ARG A 123 -11.37 10.94 5.73
N GLU A 124 -11.28 12.24 5.47
CA GLU A 124 -10.69 12.77 4.23
C GLU A 124 -9.17 12.69 4.25
N MET A 125 -8.56 13.02 5.39
CA MET A 125 -7.11 12.91 5.57
C MET A 125 -6.63 11.47 5.41
N GLU A 126 -7.32 10.53 6.06
CA GLU A 126 -6.98 9.10 6.01
C GLU A 126 -7.16 8.55 4.58
N HIS A 127 -8.23 8.94 3.91
CA HIS A 127 -8.46 8.57 2.50
C HIS A 127 -7.34 9.10 1.58
N LEU A 128 -6.94 10.37 1.73
CA LEU A 128 -5.83 10.93 0.95
C LEU A 128 -4.50 10.20 1.21
N ARG A 129 -4.24 9.81 2.46
CA ARG A 129 -3.04 9.06 2.84
C ARG A 129 -3.02 7.68 2.18
N GLN A 130 -4.11 6.93 2.29
CA GLN A 130 -4.24 5.60 1.66
C GLN A 130 -4.12 5.70 0.13
N PHE A 131 -4.85 6.65 -0.47
CA PHE A 131 -4.81 6.87 -1.92
C PHE A 131 -3.42 7.24 -2.44
N ARG A 132 -2.63 8.03 -1.69
CA ARG A 132 -1.25 8.34 -2.06
C ARG A 132 -0.39 7.08 -2.15
N GLN A 133 -0.53 6.15 -1.20
CA GLN A 133 0.22 4.89 -1.21
C GLN A 133 -0.18 4.02 -2.42
N ASP A 134 -1.47 3.97 -2.72
CA ASP A 134 -2.00 3.18 -3.84
C ASP A 134 -1.61 3.76 -5.21
N ILE A 135 -1.66 5.08 -5.40
CA ILE A 135 -1.16 5.73 -6.62
C ILE A 135 0.31 5.41 -6.84
N THR A 136 1.14 5.48 -5.79
CA THR A 136 2.57 5.22 -5.94
C THR A 136 2.80 3.81 -6.51
N LYS A 137 2.07 2.80 -6.01
CA LYS A 137 2.12 1.43 -6.57
C LYS A 137 1.66 1.37 -8.02
N CYS A 138 0.53 2.00 -8.35
CA CYS A 138 0.02 2.07 -9.73
C CYS A 138 0.98 2.78 -10.69
N LEU A 139 1.60 3.86 -10.26
CA LEU A 139 2.55 4.61 -11.07
C LEU A 139 3.77 3.75 -11.39
N PHE A 140 4.34 3.07 -10.39
CA PHE A 140 5.44 2.14 -10.61
C PHE A 140 5.06 1.02 -11.57
N LEU A 141 3.87 0.42 -11.42
CA LEU A 141 3.36 -0.60 -12.33
C LEU A 141 3.17 -0.06 -13.76
N GLY A 142 2.64 1.15 -13.89
CA GLY A 142 2.41 1.82 -15.16
C GLY A 142 3.71 2.10 -15.92
N ILE A 143 4.76 2.54 -15.24
CA ILE A 143 6.08 2.78 -15.83
C ILE A 143 6.68 1.46 -16.35
N ILE A 144 6.58 0.38 -15.58
CA ILE A 144 7.05 -0.95 -15.99
C ILE A 144 6.29 -1.45 -17.21
N SER A 145 5.03 -1.05 -17.41
CA SER A 145 4.18 -1.49 -18.53
C SER A 145 4.42 -0.74 -19.85
N ILE A 146 5.21 0.35 -19.87
CA ILE A 146 5.45 1.15 -21.09
C ILE A 146 6.10 0.33 -22.22
N PRO A 147 7.12 -0.50 -21.97
CA PRO A 147 7.72 -1.30 -23.04
C PRO A 147 6.76 -2.38 -23.56
N PRO A 148 6.68 -2.62 -24.88
CA PRO A 148 5.67 -3.47 -25.50
C PRO A 148 5.73 -4.95 -25.05
N PHE A 149 6.89 -5.44 -24.62
CA PHE A 149 7.08 -6.81 -24.10
C PHE A 149 6.91 -6.92 -22.57
N ALA A 150 6.90 -5.80 -21.86
CA ALA A 150 6.82 -5.80 -20.41
C ALA A 150 5.40 -6.12 -19.90
N ASN A 151 4.37 -6.08 -20.75
CA ASN A 151 3.00 -6.43 -20.36
C ASN A 151 2.91 -7.85 -19.79
N TYR A 152 3.51 -8.84 -20.46
CA TYR A 152 3.56 -10.22 -19.96
C TYR A 152 4.38 -10.34 -18.67
N LEU A 153 5.48 -9.58 -18.58
CA LEU A 153 6.29 -9.48 -17.36
C LEU A 153 5.49 -8.88 -16.20
N VAL A 154 4.67 -7.86 -16.44
CA VAL A 154 3.79 -7.25 -15.44
C VAL A 154 2.79 -8.28 -14.90
N PHE A 155 2.16 -9.08 -15.76
CA PHE A 155 1.26 -10.16 -15.31
C PHE A 155 1.99 -11.23 -14.49
N LEU A 156 3.20 -11.61 -14.90
CA LEU A 156 4.04 -12.55 -14.16
C LEU A 156 4.41 -11.98 -12.78
N LEU A 157 4.88 -10.74 -12.73
CA LEU A 157 5.25 -10.05 -11.49
C LEU A 157 4.05 -9.85 -10.57
N MET A 158 2.87 -9.55 -11.12
CA MET A 158 1.63 -9.42 -10.34
C MET A 158 1.21 -10.73 -9.69
N TYR A 159 1.45 -11.87 -10.35
CA TYR A 159 1.21 -13.20 -9.81
C TYR A 159 2.23 -13.60 -8.74
N LEU A 160 3.52 -13.31 -8.96
CA LEU A 160 4.61 -13.67 -8.04
C LEU A 160 4.71 -12.74 -6.82
N PHE A 161 4.44 -11.44 -7.01
CA PHE A 161 4.59 -10.41 -5.99
C PHE A 161 3.28 -9.61 -5.76
N PRO A 162 2.15 -10.29 -5.44
CA PRO A 162 0.85 -9.64 -5.28
C PRO A 162 0.88 -8.58 -4.17
N ARG A 163 1.68 -8.79 -3.13
CA ARG A 163 1.80 -7.86 -1.99
C ARG A 163 2.44 -6.51 -2.35
N GLN A 164 3.42 -6.51 -3.27
CA GLN A 164 4.20 -5.32 -3.59
C GLN A 164 3.55 -4.49 -4.70
N LEU A 165 2.97 -5.17 -5.69
CA LEU A 165 2.47 -4.52 -6.91
C LEU A 165 0.97 -4.26 -6.91
N LEU A 166 0.17 -5.08 -6.22
CA LEU A 166 -1.26 -4.87 -6.15
C LEU A 166 -1.65 -3.87 -5.04
N ILE A 167 -2.70 -3.12 -5.34
CA ILE A 167 -3.42 -2.29 -4.36
C ILE A 167 -4.32 -3.20 -3.51
N LYS A 168 -4.61 -2.77 -2.27
CA LYS A 168 -5.51 -3.45 -1.33
C LYS A 168 -6.85 -3.88 -1.95
N HIS A 169 -7.40 -3.06 -2.85
CA HIS A 169 -8.65 -3.31 -3.58
C HIS A 169 -8.65 -4.58 -4.45
N PHE A 170 -7.48 -5.09 -4.83
CA PHE A 170 -7.34 -6.29 -5.65
C PHE A 170 -7.05 -7.55 -4.82
N TRP A 171 -6.88 -7.42 -3.50
CA TRP A 171 -6.62 -8.55 -2.60
C TRP A 171 -7.92 -9.19 -2.13
N THR A 172 -7.94 -10.52 -2.11
CA THR A 172 -9.02 -11.28 -1.46
C THR A 172 -9.04 -11.01 0.04
N PRO A 173 -10.18 -11.13 0.74
CA PRO A 173 -10.26 -10.89 2.18
C PRO A 173 -9.26 -11.73 2.99
N LYS A 174 -9.05 -13.00 2.60
CA LYS A 174 -8.05 -13.87 3.21
C LYS A 174 -6.63 -13.34 3.02
N GLN A 175 -6.25 -12.99 1.79
CA GLN A 175 -4.94 -12.39 1.48
C GLN A 175 -4.70 -11.08 2.23
N GLN A 176 -5.74 -10.26 2.46
CA GLN A 176 -5.60 -9.03 3.24
C GLN A 176 -5.14 -9.34 4.67
N ILE A 177 -5.75 -10.33 5.33
CA ILE A 177 -5.36 -10.73 6.69
C ILE A 177 -3.94 -11.30 6.68
N ASP A 178 -3.66 -12.27 5.79
CA ASP A 178 -2.35 -12.92 5.69
C ASP A 178 -1.22 -11.89 5.45
N PHE A 179 -1.43 -10.93 4.54
CA PHE A 179 -0.42 -9.91 4.26
C PHE A 179 -0.21 -8.95 5.42
N LEU A 180 -1.29 -8.55 6.12
CA LEU A 180 -1.18 -7.74 7.34
C LEU A 180 -0.40 -8.48 8.43
N ASP A 181 -0.62 -9.78 8.60
CA ASP A 181 0.13 -10.59 9.56
C ASP A 181 1.63 -10.68 9.20
N ILE A 182 1.96 -10.86 7.92
CA ILE A 182 3.37 -10.86 7.49
C ILE A 182 4.03 -9.48 7.72
N TYR A 183 3.33 -8.39 7.39
CA TYR A 183 3.85 -7.05 7.65
C TYR A 183 4.03 -6.78 9.14
N HIS A 184 3.10 -7.24 9.99
CA HIS A 184 3.23 -7.14 11.43
C HIS A 184 4.40 -7.98 11.97
N ALA A 185 4.64 -9.17 11.42
CA ALA A 185 5.80 -9.99 11.78
C ALA A 185 7.13 -9.28 11.44
N LEU A 186 7.23 -8.64 10.26
CA LEU A 186 8.38 -7.82 9.87
C LEU A 186 8.58 -6.61 10.79
N ARG A 187 7.49 -5.95 11.20
CA ARG A 187 7.51 -4.88 12.21
C ARG A 187 8.05 -5.41 13.55
N LYS A 188 7.55 -6.54 14.03
CA LYS A 188 7.93 -7.15 15.32
C LYS A 188 9.43 -7.46 15.41
N GLN A 189 10.07 -7.86 14.31
CA GLN A 189 11.52 -8.10 14.26
C GLN A 189 12.35 -6.86 14.68
N SER A 190 11.85 -5.65 14.44
CA SER A 190 12.54 -4.41 14.81
C SER A 190 12.32 -3.97 16.26
N HIS A 191 11.37 -4.57 17.00
CA HIS A 191 11.02 -4.11 18.34
C HIS A 191 12.17 -4.32 19.34
N SER A 192 12.81 -5.50 19.31
CA SER A 192 13.96 -5.81 20.19
C SER A 192 15.16 -4.89 19.90
N GLU A 193 15.41 -4.56 18.63
CA GLU A 193 16.46 -3.62 18.24
C GLU A 193 16.19 -2.21 18.77
N ILE A 194 14.92 -1.76 18.78
CA ILE A 194 14.54 -0.44 19.27
C ILE A 194 14.64 -0.39 20.81
N ILE A 195 14.16 -1.42 21.51
CA ILE A 195 14.25 -1.49 22.98
C ILE A 195 15.71 -1.55 23.43
N SER A 196 16.52 -2.45 22.84
CA SER A 196 17.95 -2.54 23.18
C SER A 196 18.71 -1.24 22.87
N HIS A 197 18.29 -0.47 21.87
CA HIS A 197 18.84 0.85 21.62
C HIS A 197 18.48 1.85 22.72
N LEU A 198 17.22 1.87 23.18
CA LEU A 198 16.79 2.74 24.29
C LEU A 198 17.59 2.46 25.56
N GLU A 199 17.86 1.20 25.87
CA GLU A 199 18.68 0.79 27.02
C GLU A 199 20.13 1.27 26.89
N ARG A 200 20.74 1.09 25.71
CA ARG A 200 22.10 1.57 25.43
C ARG A 200 22.23 3.09 25.51
N VAL A 201 21.15 3.81 25.27
CA VAL A 201 21.11 5.27 25.31
C VAL A 201 20.73 5.82 26.69
N SER A 202 20.08 5.03 27.54
CA SER A 202 19.77 5.38 28.93
C SER A 202 20.92 6.05 29.70
N PRO A 203 22.18 5.55 29.68
CA PRO A 203 23.28 6.19 30.41
C PRO A 203 23.71 7.56 29.85
N LEU A 204 23.29 7.92 28.63
CA LEU A 204 23.60 9.21 28.01
C LEU A 204 22.62 10.33 28.42
N ILE A 205 21.59 10.00 29.20
CA ILE A 205 20.59 10.96 29.69
C ILE A 205 21.14 11.63 30.94
N SER A 206 21.27 12.95 30.92
CA SER A 206 21.84 13.74 32.02
C SER A 206 20.96 13.74 33.27
N ASP A 207 19.64 13.75 33.11
CA ASP A 207 18.69 13.75 34.22
C ASP A 207 18.57 12.34 34.84
N ALA A 208 18.89 12.25 36.13
CA ALA A 208 18.89 10.97 36.85
C ALA A 208 17.49 10.35 37.01
N GLY A 209 16.44 11.16 37.16
CA GLY A 209 15.06 10.72 37.28
C GLY A 209 14.52 10.19 35.96
N LEU A 210 14.74 10.92 34.86
CA LEU A 210 14.36 10.48 33.52
C LEU A 210 15.12 9.22 33.09
N ARG A 211 16.40 9.12 33.44
CA ARG A 211 17.21 7.91 33.21
C ARG A 211 16.64 6.69 33.94
N TRP A 212 16.26 6.86 35.20
CA TRP A 212 15.63 5.80 35.97
C TRP A 212 14.30 5.37 35.36
N HIS A 213 13.42 6.32 35.04
CA HIS A 213 12.13 6.04 34.38
C HIS A 213 12.28 5.35 33.02
N LEU A 214 13.26 5.75 32.20
CA LEU A 214 13.47 5.09 30.90
C LEU A 214 13.93 3.64 31.08
N THR A 215 14.83 3.42 32.04
CA THR A 215 15.33 2.07 32.35
C THR A 215 14.20 1.20 32.90
N GLU A 216 13.40 1.73 33.82
CA GLU A 216 12.22 1.04 34.38
C GLU A 216 11.18 0.72 33.28
N LEU A 217 10.96 1.64 32.34
CA LEU A 217 10.06 1.40 31.21
C LEU A 217 10.58 0.26 30.32
N CYS A 218 11.88 0.24 30.03
CA CYS A 218 12.49 -0.84 29.25
C CYS A 218 12.39 -2.19 29.94
N THR A 219 12.66 -2.26 31.26
CA THR A 219 12.55 -3.50 32.03
C THR A 219 11.11 -3.99 32.13
N LYS A 220 10.13 -3.10 32.36
CA LYS A 220 8.68 -3.42 32.28
C LYS A 220 8.33 -4.07 30.94
N ILE A 221 8.76 -3.45 29.84
CA ILE A 221 8.46 -3.98 28.51
C ILE A 221 9.12 -5.35 28.28
N GLN A 222 10.36 -5.55 28.73
CA GLN A 222 11.03 -6.85 28.63
C GLN A 222 10.37 -7.93 29.48
N ASN A 223 9.83 -7.56 30.64
CA ASN A 223 9.08 -8.46 31.53
C ASN A 223 7.67 -8.79 31.04
N GLY A 224 7.24 -8.20 29.91
CA GLY A 224 5.93 -8.47 29.32
C GLY A 224 4.79 -7.61 29.88
N THR A 225 5.07 -6.59 30.69
CA THR A 225 4.03 -5.68 31.20
C THR A 225 3.71 -4.58 30.20
N HIS A 226 2.42 -4.24 30.09
CA HIS A 226 1.96 -3.11 29.28
C HIS A 226 2.23 -1.80 30.04
N PRO A 227 2.97 -0.85 29.46
CA PRO A 227 3.30 0.40 30.14
C PRO A 227 2.08 1.30 30.30
N ALA A 228 2.01 2.03 31.42
CA ALA A 228 1.00 3.05 31.63
C ALA A 228 1.24 4.28 30.73
N VAL A 229 0.17 4.96 30.33
CA VAL A 229 0.24 6.19 29.52
C VAL A 229 1.11 7.26 30.19
N GLN A 230 1.00 7.40 31.52
CA GLN A 230 1.76 8.40 32.28
C GLN A 230 3.26 8.09 32.28
N ASP A 231 3.65 6.82 32.44
CA ASP A 231 5.06 6.37 32.40
C ASP A 231 5.74 6.70 31.06
N ILE A 232 4.99 6.71 29.96
CA ILE A 232 5.50 7.10 28.64
C ILE A 232 5.60 8.62 28.53
N LEU A 233 4.61 9.35 29.05
CA LEU A 233 4.54 10.80 28.96
C LEU A 233 5.55 11.54 29.84
N THR A 234 6.01 10.95 30.94
CA THR A 234 7.12 11.50 31.74
C THR A 234 8.41 11.58 30.93
N LEU A 235 8.61 10.70 29.96
CA LEU A 235 9.83 10.63 29.15
C LEU A 235 9.87 11.59 27.97
N ARG A 236 8.82 12.41 27.74
CA ARG A 236 8.71 13.27 26.54
C ARG A 236 9.94 14.13 26.29
N GLU A 237 10.55 14.65 27.35
CA GLU A 237 11.69 15.56 27.29
C GLU A 237 12.94 14.88 26.70
N CYS A 238 13.12 13.58 26.97
CA CYS A 238 14.22 12.79 26.42
C CYS A 238 14.20 12.73 24.88
N PHE A 239 13.02 12.87 24.28
CA PHE A 239 12.80 12.71 22.83
C PHE A 239 12.80 14.04 22.07
N CYS A 240 12.96 15.17 22.75
CA CYS A 240 13.08 16.49 22.11
C CYS A 240 14.42 16.65 21.38
N ASN A 241 15.52 16.28 22.04
CA ASN A 241 16.89 16.58 21.64
C ASN A 241 17.79 15.35 21.75
N HIS A 242 19.11 15.54 21.68
CA HIS A 242 20.06 14.47 21.95
C HIS A 242 19.74 13.80 23.30
N PRO A 243 19.72 12.45 23.39
CA PRO A 243 20.12 11.47 22.38
C PRO A 243 18.99 10.90 21.50
N LEU A 244 17.71 11.04 21.89
CA LEU A 244 16.59 10.35 21.22
C LEU A 244 15.80 11.22 20.24
N GLY A 245 16.17 12.48 20.06
CA GLY A 245 15.55 13.40 19.10
C GLY A 245 15.69 12.92 17.65
N ILE A 246 14.67 13.19 16.84
CA ILE A 246 14.58 12.67 15.46
C ILE A 246 15.75 13.12 14.57
N ASN A 247 16.44 14.21 14.92
CA ASN A 247 17.59 14.77 14.19
C ASN A 247 18.93 14.14 14.63
N GLN A 248 18.95 13.49 15.79
CA GLN A 248 20.14 12.89 16.40
C GLN A 248 20.15 11.36 16.27
N LEU A 249 19.04 10.74 15.83
CA LEU A 249 18.95 9.30 15.60
C LEU A 249 20.07 8.79 14.68
N LYS A 250 20.72 7.71 15.10
CA LYS A 250 21.72 6.98 14.32
C LYS A 250 21.07 6.22 13.15
N ALA A 251 21.84 5.95 12.10
CA ALA A 251 21.33 5.29 10.89
C ALA A 251 20.68 3.92 11.17
N LEU A 252 21.28 3.10 12.05
CA LEU A 252 20.72 1.79 12.42
C LEU A 252 19.35 1.93 13.12
N GLN A 253 19.22 2.88 14.04
CA GLN A 253 17.97 3.15 14.74
C GLN A 253 16.88 3.66 13.77
N MET A 254 17.22 4.57 12.84
CA MET A 254 16.28 5.01 11.81
C MET A 254 15.83 3.86 10.91
N LYS A 255 16.71 2.90 10.59
CA LYS A 255 16.36 1.68 9.84
C LYS A 255 15.43 0.76 10.64
N ALA A 256 15.61 0.66 11.96
CA ALA A 256 14.70 -0.09 12.82
C ALA A 256 13.33 0.59 12.93
N LEU A 257 13.28 1.88 13.23
CA LEU A 257 12.04 2.66 13.32
C LEU A 257 11.27 2.72 12.00
N SER A 258 11.97 2.79 10.87
CA SER A 258 11.32 2.72 9.55
C SER A 258 10.68 1.36 9.28
N ARG A 259 11.31 0.24 9.66
CA ARG A 259 10.68 -1.09 9.62
C ARG A 259 9.46 -1.15 10.54
N ALA A 260 9.55 -0.62 11.76
CA ALA A 260 8.43 -0.57 12.69
C ALA A 260 7.23 0.20 12.10
N MET A 261 7.50 1.33 11.43
CA MET A 261 6.49 2.15 10.73
C MET A 261 6.07 1.62 9.35
N LEU A 262 6.55 0.44 8.91
CA LEU A 262 6.32 -0.13 7.57
C LEU A 262 6.75 0.80 6.41
N LEU A 263 7.80 1.59 6.64
CA LEU A 263 8.47 2.43 5.65
C LEU A 263 9.66 1.71 5.03
N THR A 264 10.12 2.17 3.87
CA THR A 264 11.29 1.58 3.17
C THR A 264 12.59 1.89 3.92
N PRO A 265 13.29 0.91 4.51
CA PRO A 265 14.47 1.15 5.35
C PRO A 265 15.78 1.35 4.56
N TYR A 266 15.80 0.99 3.28
CA TYR A 266 17.00 0.98 2.44
C TYR A 266 17.36 2.35 1.85
N LEU A 267 16.67 3.42 2.26
CA LEU A 267 16.97 4.77 1.79
C LEU A 267 18.23 5.34 2.48
N PRO A 268 18.96 6.25 1.81
CA PRO A 268 20.04 7.02 2.43
C PRO A 268 19.57 7.73 3.72
N PRO A 269 20.43 7.87 4.75
CA PRO A 269 20.06 8.44 6.05
C PRO A 269 19.29 9.77 6.02
N PRO A 270 19.65 10.80 5.23
CA PRO A 270 18.91 12.07 5.23
C PRO A 270 17.50 11.92 4.67
N LEU A 271 17.32 11.13 3.61
CA LEU A 271 16.01 10.85 3.02
C LEU A 271 15.15 10.00 3.96
N LEU A 272 15.75 9.04 4.65
CA LEU A 272 15.07 8.21 5.63
C LEU A 272 14.58 9.07 6.81
N ARG A 273 15.41 9.99 7.31
CA ARG A 273 15.06 10.94 8.36
C ARG A 273 13.88 11.83 7.93
N HIS A 274 13.96 12.42 6.74
CA HIS A 274 12.87 13.23 6.19
C HIS A 274 11.57 12.42 6.07
N ARG A 275 11.64 11.19 5.56
CA ARG A 275 10.48 10.31 5.40
C ARG A 275 9.86 9.94 6.75
N LEU A 276 10.66 9.62 7.76
CA LEU A 276 10.21 9.37 9.12
C LEU A 276 9.52 10.60 9.71
N LYS A 277 10.14 11.78 9.60
CA LYS A 277 9.57 13.04 10.10
C LYS A 277 8.23 13.33 9.44
N THR A 278 8.16 13.30 8.12
CA THR A 278 6.93 13.54 7.34
C THR A 278 5.84 12.51 7.63
N HIS A 279 6.21 11.23 7.79
CA HIS A 279 5.24 10.20 8.15
C HIS A 279 4.65 10.43 9.55
N THR A 280 5.52 10.76 10.51
CA THR A 280 5.12 10.98 11.91
C THR A 280 4.26 12.22 12.06
N THR A 281 4.57 13.30 11.34
CA THR A 281 3.73 14.51 11.35
C THR A 281 2.35 14.24 10.75
N VAL A 282 2.26 13.43 9.70
CA VAL A 282 0.97 13.01 9.13
C VAL A 282 0.17 12.18 10.13
N ILE A 283 0.79 11.22 10.83
CA ILE A 283 0.13 10.44 11.88
C ILE A 283 -0.35 11.36 13.01
N HIS A 284 0.50 12.27 13.50
CA HIS A 284 0.14 13.22 14.56
C HIS A 284 -1.05 14.12 14.18
N GLN A 285 -1.08 14.59 12.93
CA GLN A 285 -2.20 15.39 12.42
C GLN A 285 -3.48 14.53 12.29
N LEU A 286 -3.34 13.27 11.87
CA LEU A 286 -4.46 12.32 11.87
C LEU A 286 -4.98 12.03 13.28
N ASP A 287 -4.09 11.90 14.26
CA ASP A 287 -4.44 11.69 15.67
C ASP A 287 -5.25 12.87 16.22
N ARG A 288 -4.82 14.10 15.95
CA ARG A 288 -5.58 15.30 16.32
C ARG A 288 -6.96 15.37 15.66
N ALA A 289 -7.06 15.01 14.38
CA ALA A 289 -8.34 14.97 13.69
C ALA A 289 -9.24 13.84 14.22
N LEU A 290 -8.65 12.70 14.60
CA LEU A 290 -9.35 11.55 15.17
C LEU A 290 -9.87 11.86 16.58
N ALA A 291 -9.08 12.56 17.40
CA ALA A 291 -9.50 13.02 18.72
C ALA A 291 -10.69 13.98 18.63
N LYS A 292 -10.72 14.87 17.63
CA LYS A 292 -11.87 15.76 17.37
C LYS A 292 -13.13 15.00 16.92
N LEU A 293 -12.97 13.95 16.12
CA LEU A 293 -14.09 13.12 15.67
C LEU A 293 -14.65 12.24 16.80
N GLY A 294 -13.77 11.75 17.68
CA GLY A 294 -14.09 10.82 18.74
C GLY A 294 -14.06 9.35 18.29
N ILE A 295 -13.56 8.47 19.17
CA ILE A 295 -13.41 7.02 18.89
C ILE A 295 -14.78 6.33 18.73
N GLY A 296 -15.81 6.81 19.43
CA GLY A 296 -17.16 6.24 19.37
C GLY A 296 -17.85 6.39 18.01
N GLN A 297 -17.43 7.36 17.18
CA GLN A 297 -17.97 7.60 15.84
C GLN A 297 -17.33 6.71 14.75
N LEU A 298 -16.33 5.91 15.13
CA LEU A 298 -15.61 5.03 14.21
C LEU A 298 -16.29 3.67 14.10
N THR A 299 -16.41 3.21 12.86
CA THR A 299 -16.82 1.83 12.56
C THR A 299 -15.76 0.83 13.05
N ALA A 300 -16.16 -0.42 13.29
CA ALA A 300 -15.25 -1.50 13.70
C ALA A 300 -14.03 -1.64 12.79
N GLN A 301 -14.24 -1.52 11.48
CA GLN A 301 -13.18 -1.59 10.48
C GLN A 301 -12.25 -0.37 10.53
N GLU A 302 -12.79 0.84 10.73
CA GLU A 302 -11.99 2.06 10.90
C GLU A 302 -11.10 1.93 12.15
N VAL A 303 -11.65 1.47 13.28
CA VAL A 303 -10.89 1.22 14.52
C VAL A 303 -9.73 0.26 14.27
N LYS A 304 -9.99 -0.92 13.68
CA LYS A 304 -8.94 -1.89 13.37
C LYS A 304 -7.86 -1.29 12.47
N SER A 305 -8.26 -0.60 11.40
CA SER A 305 -7.30 0.03 10.48
C SER A 305 -6.47 1.14 11.16
N ALA A 306 -7.07 1.91 12.05
CA ALA A 306 -6.42 2.97 12.82
C ALA A 306 -5.39 2.39 13.80
N CYS A 307 -5.74 1.30 14.50
CA CYS A 307 -4.81 0.61 15.40
C CYS A 307 -3.64 -0.01 14.62
N TYR A 308 -3.92 -0.66 13.48
CA TYR A 308 -2.89 -1.26 12.64
C TYR A 308 -1.87 -0.25 12.10
N LEU A 309 -2.35 0.92 11.66
CA LEU A 309 -1.51 2.03 11.22
C LEU A 309 -0.49 2.44 12.29
N ARG A 310 -0.87 2.39 13.56
CA ARG A 310 -0.11 2.90 14.71
C ARG A 310 0.79 1.86 15.39
N GLY A 311 0.74 0.60 14.98
CA GLY A 311 1.63 -0.43 15.54
C GLY A 311 0.95 -1.74 15.87
N LEU A 312 -0.33 -1.70 16.25
CA LEU A 312 -1.02 -2.82 16.85
C LEU A 312 -1.54 -3.85 15.82
N ASN A 313 -1.34 -5.16 16.06
CA ASN A 313 -2.04 -6.17 15.26
C ASN A 313 -3.53 -6.28 15.63
N SER A 314 -4.34 -5.38 15.08
CA SER A 314 -5.79 -5.31 15.35
C SER A 314 -6.62 -6.49 14.82
N ASN A 315 -6.05 -7.34 13.96
CA ASN A 315 -6.82 -8.43 13.35
C ASN A 315 -7.24 -9.48 14.37
N HIS A 316 -6.39 -9.72 15.37
CA HIS A 316 -6.54 -10.77 16.38
C HIS A 316 -6.99 -10.23 17.75
N ILE A 317 -7.42 -8.97 17.80
CA ILE A 317 -7.83 -8.28 19.04
C ILE A 317 -9.30 -7.90 18.92
N ALA A 318 -10.03 -8.08 20.02
CA ALA A 318 -11.42 -7.67 20.12
C ALA A 318 -11.57 -6.15 19.94
N GLU A 319 -12.71 -5.73 19.41
CA GLU A 319 -12.94 -4.34 18.99
C GLU A 319 -12.94 -3.35 20.16
N ASP A 320 -13.52 -3.74 21.29
CA ASP A 320 -13.53 -3.02 22.56
C ASP A 320 -12.10 -2.71 23.04
N ARG A 321 -11.23 -3.73 23.07
CA ARG A 321 -9.82 -3.57 23.44
C ARG A 321 -9.08 -2.69 22.43
N CYS A 322 -9.38 -2.81 21.14
CA CYS A 322 -8.81 -1.91 20.14
C CYS A 322 -9.21 -0.46 20.38
N ARG A 323 -10.45 -0.18 20.80
CA ARG A 323 -10.88 1.18 21.15
C ARG A 323 -10.16 1.71 22.39
N THR A 324 -10.00 0.89 23.43
CA THR A 324 -9.26 1.27 24.63
C THR A 324 -7.80 1.61 24.30
N TRP A 325 -7.12 0.72 23.57
CA TRP A 325 -5.75 0.96 23.11
C TRP A 325 -5.62 2.21 22.25
N LEU A 326 -6.57 2.45 21.34
CA LEU A 326 -6.59 3.64 20.51
C LEU A 326 -6.80 4.90 21.36
N GLY A 327 -7.58 4.80 22.44
CA GLY A 327 -7.72 5.86 23.45
C GLY A 327 -6.40 6.20 24.13
N GLU A 328 -5.70 5.19 24.64
CA GLU A 328 -4.36 5.35 25.24
C GLU A 328 -3.37 5.98 24.25
N TRP A 329 -3.35 5.51 23.00
CA TRP A 329 -2.54 6.10 21.94
C TRP A 329 -2.87 7.58 21.71
N LEU A 330 -4.16 7.92 21.63
CA LEU A 330 -4.60 9.29 21.38
C LEU A 330 -4.27 10.23 22.54
N GLN A 331 -4.38 9.75 23.79
CA GLN A 331 -3.93 10.51 24.96
C GLN A 331 -2.44 10.85 24.85
N ILE A 332 -1.60 9.88 24.47
CA ILE A 332 -0.17 10.11 24.28
C ILE A 332 0.05 11.09 23.12
N SER A 333 -0.34 10.69 21.91
CA SER A 333 -0.07 11.46 20.68
C SER A 333 -0.58 12.90 20.75
N CYS A 334 -1.79 13.14 21.22
CA CYS A 334 -2.36 14.50 21.25
C CYS A 334 -1.68 15.41 22.28
N SER A 335 -1.06 14.86 23.32
CA SER A 335 -0.30 15.64 24.31
C SER A 335 1.09 16.07 23.83
N LEU A 336 1.60 15.46 22.75
CA LEU A 336 2.95 15.72 22.24
C LEU A 336 3.04 16.97 21.35
N LYS A 337 4.15 17.67 21.50
CA LYS A 337 4.56 18.78 20.63
C LYS A 337 5.30 18.26 19.38
N GLU A 338 5.46 19.13 18.38
CA GLU A 338 6.17 18.75 17.13
C GLU A 338 7.65 18.38 17.35
N THR A 339 8.28 18.95 18.38
CA THR A 339 9.65 18.63 18.80
C THR A 339 9.76 17.24 19.45
N GLU A 340 8.68 16.76 20.06
CA GLU A 340 8.60 15.51 20.82
C GLU A 340 8.15 14.32 19.95
N LEU A 341 7.94 14.53 18.64
CA LEU A 341 7.44 13.48 17.72
C LEU A 341 8.35 12.26 17.61
N SER A 342 9.61 12.35 18.05
CA SER A 342 10.43 11.15 18.17
C SER A 342 9.82 10.15 19.16
N LEU A 343 9.19 10.61 20.25
CA LEU A 343 8.49 9.71 21.17
C LEU A 343 7.35 8.98 20.45
N LEU A 344 6.58 9.66 19.60
CA LEU A 344 5.50 9.03 18.84
C LEU A 344 5.99 7.90 17.93
N LEU A 345 7.18 8.03 17.35
CA LEU A 345 7.84 6.96 16.59
C LEU A 345 8.15 5.74 17.46
N HIS A 346 8.71 5.97 18.65
CA HIS A 346 9.07 4.90 19.59
C HIS A 346 7.83 4.29 20.25
N ASN A 347 6.77 5.07 20.44
CA ASN A 347 5.50 4.66 21.03
C ASN A 347 4.83 3.53 20.24
N VAL A 348 5.07 3.46 18.92
CA VAL A 348 4.66 2.31 18.10
C VAL A 348 5.12 1.00 18.70
N VAL A 349 6.33 0.96 19.25
CA VAL A 349 6.90 -0.23 19.88
C VAL A 349 6.51 -0.28 21.36
N LEU A 350 6.69 0.82 22.09
CA LEU A 350 6.48 0.85 23.54
C LEU A 350 5.05 0.43 23.92
N LEU A 351 4.04 0.95 23.21
CA LEU A 351 2.64 0.69 23.51
C LEU A 351 2.09 -0.60 22.86
N SER A 352 2.73 -1.14 21.80
CA SER A 352 2.19 -2.30 21.07
C SER A 352 2.81 -3.64 21.47
N THR A 353 4.04 -3.66 21.99
CA THR A 353 4.82 -4.91 22.15
C THR A 353 4.14 -5.91 23.07
N ASN A 354 3.59 -5.44 24.19
CA ASN A 354 2.95 -6.27 25.22
C ASN A 354 1.43 -6.16 25.23
N TYR A 355 0.84 -5.50 24.23
CA TYR A 355 -0.60 -5.41 24.11
C TYR A 355 -1.15 -6.71 23.52
N LEU A 356 -1.17 -7.76 24.35
CA LEU A 356 -1.69 -9.06 23.97
C LEU A 356 -3.21 -8.98 23.86
N GLY A 357 -3.73 -9.32 22.67
CA GLY A 357 -5.07 -9.88 22.58
C GLY A 357 -5.04 -11.16 23.40
N THR A 358 -5.70 -11.14 24.55
CA THR A 358 -5.90 -12.33 25.36
C THR A 358 -6.52 -13.39 24.46
N ARG A 359 -5.73 -14.40 24.07
CA ARG A 359 -6.27 -15.72 23.76
C ARG A 359 -6.86 -16.20 25.08
N ARG A 360 -8.16 -15.96 25.27
CA ARG A 360 -8.96 -16.92 26.01
C ARG A 360 -9.25 -18.08 25.09
#